data_AF-A0A3M1HK78-F1
#
_entry.id   AF-A0A3M1HK78-F1
#
_cell.length_a   1.000
_cell.length_b   1.000
_cell.length_c   1.000
_cell.angle_alpha   90.00
_cell.angle_beta   90.00
_cell.angle_gamma   90.00
#
_symmetry.space_group_name_H-M   'P 1'
#
loop_
_entity.id
_entity.type
_entity.pdbx_description
1 polymer ?
#
loop_
_entity_poly.entity_id
_entity_poly.type
_entity_poly.pdbx_seq_one_letter_code
_entity_poly.pdbx_strand_id
1 'polypeptide(L)' 'MNSPSVWWEEDTVRMVDQRLLPLRYEIATFDNVAAVARAIKDMVVRGAPAIGVTAAYG' A
#
# COMPACT_ATOMS: atom_id res chain seq x y z
N MET A 1 -13.13 0.56 12.60
CA MET A 1 -11.93 1.20 12.02
C MET A 1 -11.97 0.93 10.52
N ASN A 2 -12.33 1.92 9.70
CA ASN A 2 -12.35 1.80 8.24
C ASN A 2 -11.14 2.53 7.66
N SER A 3 -9.94 2.05 7.96
CA SER A 3 -8.75 2.51 7.24
C SER A 3 -8.62 1.67 5.96
N PRO A 4 -8.52 2.30 4.77
CA PRO A 4 -8.30 1.56 3.53
C PRO A 4 -6.95 0.82 3.59
N SER A 5 -6.82 -0.30 2.88
CA SER A 5 -5.57 -1.06 2.85
C SER A 5 -4.40 -0.31 2.19
N VAL A 6 -4.70 0.76 1.45
CA VAL A 6 -3.73 1.69 0.88
C VAL A 6 -4.28 3.12 0.95
N TRP A 7 -3.43 4.10 1.26
CA TRP A 7 -3.75 5.51 1.26
C TRP A 7 -2.53 6.38 0.95
N TRP A 8 -2.76 7.65 0.64
CA TRP A 8 -1.74 8.68 0.51
C TRP A 8 -1.70 9.54 1.76
N GLU A 9 -0.51 9.83 2.26
CA GLU A 9 -0.29 10.72 3.41
C GLU A 9 1.15 11.25 3.39
N GLU A 10 1.34 12.52 3.73
CA GLU A 10 2.68 13.15 3.84
C GLU A 10 3.58 12.89 2.62
N ASP A 11 3.04 13.06 1.42
CA ASP A 11 3.72 12.84 0.13
C ASP A 11 4.23 11.40 -0.11
N THR A 12 3.66 10.43 0.61
CA THR A 12 4.01 9.00 0.50
C THR A 12 2.78 8.11 0.34
N VAL A 13 2.96 6.94 -0.27
CA VAL A 13 1.99 5.84 -0.19
C VAL A 13 2.22 5.09 1.10
N ARG A 14 1.15 4.87 1.83
CA ARG A 14 1.12 3.98 2.98
C ARG A 14 0.18 2.82 2.69
N MET A 15 0.61 1.60 2.99
CA MET A 15 -0.21 0.40 2.82
C MET A 15 -0.02 -0.58 3.97
N VAL A 16 -1.07 -1.33 4.27
CA VAL A 16 -1.00 -2.41 5.24
C VAL A 16 -0.25 -3.58 4.62
N ASP A 17 0.77 -4.09 5.30
CA ASP A 17 1.47 -5.30 4.86
C ASP A 17 0.61 -6.55 5.13
N GLN A 18 -0.17 -6.92 4.13
CA GLN A 18 -1.10 -8.04 4.19
C GLN A 18 -0.40 -9.41 4.24
N ARG A 19 0.93 -9.47 4.07
CA ARG A 19 1.72 -10.71 4.23
C ARG A 19 1.88 -11.08 5.71
N LEU A 20 1.79 -10.07 6.59
CA LEU A 20 1.94 -10.25 8.02
C LEU A 20 0.61 -10.49 8.74
N LEU A 21 -0.51 -10.19 8.09
CA LEU A 21 -1.83 -10.45 8.65
C LEU A 21 -2.14 -11.96 8.68
N PRO A 22 -2.86 -12.45 9.71
CA PRO A 22 -3.44 -11.68 10.82
C PRO A 22 -2.49 -11.48 12.02
N LEU A 23 -1.24 -11.96 11.93
CA LEU A 23 -0.32 -12.02 13.08
C LEU A 23 0.19 -10.64 13.49
N ARG A 24 0.48 -9.76 12.53
CA ARG A 24 0.98 -8.40 12.78
C ARG A 24 0.34 -7.41 11.82
N TYR A 25 -0.01 -6.25 12.36
CA TYR A 25 -0.48 -5.11 11.57
C TYR A 25 0.67 -4.12 11.43
N GLU A 26 1.28 -4.07 10.25
CA GLU A 26 2.36 -3.12 9.95
C GLU A 26 2.01 -2.28 8.72
N ILE A 27 2.52 -1.05 8.70
CA ILE A 27 2.32 -0.09 7.62
C ILE A 27 3.64 0.08 6.88
N ALA A 28 3.66 -0.33 5.62
CA ALA A 28 4.76 -0.05 4.71
C ALA A 28 4.56 1.32 4.06
N THR A 29 5.64 2.11 3.96
CA THR A 29 5.63 3.47 3.41
C THR A 29 6.56 3.54 2.20
N PHE A 30 6.11 4.19 1.13
CA PHE A 30 6.81 4.29 -0.14
C PHE A 30 6.78 5.73 -0.64
N ASP A 31 7.93 6.27 -1.03
CA ASP A 31 8.13 7.65 -1.46
C ASP A 31 8.21 7.81 -2.98
N ASN A 32 8.16 6.71 -3.73
CA ASN A 32 8.26 6.73 -5.18
C ASN A 32 7.46 5.61 -5.87
N VAL A 33 7.06 5.88 -7.11
CA VAL A 33 6.24 4.99 -7.95
C VAL A 33 6.87 3.61 -8.17
N ALA A 34 8.20 3.55 -8.32
CA ALA A 34 8.89 2.28 -8.57
C ALA A 34 8.81 1.37 -7.33
N ALA A 35 8.97 1.93 -6.13
CA ALA A 35 8.87 1.19 -4.88
C ALA A 35 7.43 0.72 -4.61
N VAL A 36 6.44 1.56 -4.94
CA VAL A 36 5.01 1.19 -4.90
C VAL A 36 4.71 0.02 -5.86
N ALA A 37 5.14 0.11 -7.12
CA ALA A 37 4.92 -0.94 -8.10
C ALA A 37 5.56 -2.27 -7.68
N ARG A 38 6.75 -2.19 -7.05
CA ARG A 38 7.40 -3.35 -6.46
C ARG A 38 6.59 -3.94 -5.31
N ALA A 39 6.06 -3.12 -4.41
CA ALA A 39 5.25 -3.56 -3.29
C ALA A 39 3.97 -4.30 -3.71
N ILE A 40 3.30 -3.80 -4.76
CA ILE A 40 2.13 -4.48 -5.36
C ILE A 40 2.55 -5.83 -5.94
N LYS A 41 3.66 -5.87 -6.70
CA LYS A 41 4.19 -7.11 -7.30
C LYS A 41 4.59 -8.15 -6.24
N ASP A 42 5.16 -7.69 -5.14
CA ASP A 42 5.57 -8.54 -4.00
C ASP A 42 4.41 -8.86 -3.04
N MET A 43 3.18 -8.50 -3.41
CA MET A 43 1.95 -8.79 -2.67
C MET A 43 1.95 -8.22 -1.24
N VAL A 44 2.64 -7.09 -1.00
CA VAL A 44 2.54 -6.32 0.25
C VAL A 44 1.09 -5.91 0.47
N VAL A 45 0.40 -5.51 -0.60
CA VAL A 45 -1.05 -5.30 -0.62
C VAL A 45 -1.65 -6.03 -1.82
N ARG A 46 -2.84 -6.61 -1.66
CA ARG A 46 -3.57 -7.29 -2.75
C ARG A 46 -5.05 -6.93 -2.75
N GLY A 47 -5.70 -7.13 -3.91
CA GLY A 47 -7.11 -6.82 -4.15
C GLY A 47 -7.33 -5.45 -4.83
N ALA A 48 -8.60 -5.10 -5.02
CA ALA A 48 -9.04 -3.83 -5.63
C ALA A 48 -8.35 -2.54 -5.11
N PRO A 49 -7.91 -2.43 -3.83
CA PRO A 49 -7.24 -1.22 -3.32
C PRO A 49 -5.91 -0.88 -4.02
N ALA A 50 -5.21 -1.86 -4.61
CA ALA A 50 -3.94 -1.62 -5.31
C ALA A 50 -4.11 -0.72 -6.56
N ILE A 51 -5.31 -0.63 -7.12
CA ILE A 51 -5.63 0.19 -8.30
C ILE A 51 -5.74 1.68 -7.92
N GLY A 52 -6.12 2.00 -6.67
CA GLY A 52 -6.26 3.38 -6.19
C GLY A 52 -4.94 4.16 -6.14
N VAL A 53 -3.81 3.46 -6.00
CA VAL A 53 -2.48 4.09 -5.93
C VAL A 53 -2.02 4.63 -7.27
N THR A 54 -2.36 3.93 -8.36
CA THR A 54 -2.09 4.37 -9.72
C THR A 54 -2.78 5.70 -10.03
N ALA A 55 -3.94 5.96 -9.42
CA ALA A 55 -4.67 7.22 -9.56
C ALA A 55 -4.12 8.36 -8.69
N ALA A 56 -3.30 8.08 -7.67
CA ALA A 56 -2.71 9.09 -6.79
C ALA A 56 -1.34 9.59 -7.28
N TYR A 57 -0.61 8.79 -8.07
CA TYR A 57 0.67 9.17 -8.70
C TYR A 57 0.56 9.45 -10.21
N GLY A 58 -0.65 9.37 -10.77
CA GLY A 58 -0.95 9.69 -12.17
C GLY A 58 -1.38 11.13 -12.34
#